data_AF-A0A8J7GK92-F1
#
_entry.id   AF-A0A8J7GK92-F1
#
_cell.length_a   1.000
_cell.length_b   1.000
_cell.length_c   1.000
_cell.angle_alpha   90.00
_cell.angle_beta   90.00
_cell.angle_gamma   90.00
#
_symmetry.space_group_name_H-M   'P 1'
#
loop_
_entity.id
_entity.type
_entity.pdbx_description
1 polymer ?
#
loop_
_entity_poly.entity_id
_entity_poly.type
_entity_poly.pdbx_seq_one_letter_code
_entity_poly.pdbx_strand_id
1 'polypeptide(L)'
;MSCTDGPALPDFALTNSPGQLSTVDVRGATIIQATVNGTRGTAAARTADELLVASFPNARATAWALGDRPATFVVTGGEEDRECAEFIAALREDPDTAPEPYLERSRRSRAAVRLAEGVASGYSGINALDVERSLALDVLNRPLVATPTGDHLILT
;
A
#
# COMPACT_ATOMS: atom_id res chain seq x y z
N MET A 1 -15.56 4.58 9.55
CA MET A 1 -16.00 4.32 8.16
C MET A 1 -15.53 2.93 7.76
N SER A 2 -16.39 2.12 7.15
CA SER A 2 -16.05 0.77 6.65
C SER A 2 -15.54 0.85 5.21
N CYS A 3 -14.52 0.06 4.89
CA CYS A 3 -13.89 -0.05 3.58
C CYS A 3 -13.96 -1.51 3.08
N THR A 4 -14.48 -1.73 1.88
CA THR A 4 -14.54 -3.05 1.25
C THR A 4 -13.46 -3.22 0.21
N ASP A 5 -12.93 -4.44 0.10
CA ASP A 5 -12.20 -4.86 -1.09
C ASP A 5 -13.18 -5.24 -2.21
N GLY A 6 -12.77 -5.09 -3.46
CA GLY A 6 -13.65 -5.36 -4.60
C GLY A 6 -14.73 -4.28 -4.83
N PRO A 7 -15.94 -4.65 -5.31
CA PRO A 7 -16.90 -3.67 -5.82
C PRO A 7 -17.51 -2.85 -4.68
N ALA A 8 -18.05 -1.67 -5.01
CA ALA A 8 -18.80 -0.88 -4.03
C ALA A 8 -20.01 -1.67 -3.50
N LEU A 9 -20.16 -1.73 -2.18
CA LEU A 9 -21.24 -2.45 -1.49
C LEU A 9 -22.09 -1.47 -0.66
N PRO A 10 -23.42 -1.64 -0.56
CA PRO A 10 -24.31 -0.72 0.14
C PRO A 10 -23.94 -0.45 1.61
N ASP A 11 -23.40 -1.46 2.31
CA ASP A 11 -23.06 -1.38 3.73
C ASP A 11 -21.65 -0.82 4.00
N PHE A 12 -20.93 -0.44 2.93
CA PHE A 12 -19.56 0.07 3.01
C PHE A 12 -19.49 1.51 2.55
N ALA A 13 -18.89 2.35 3.40
CA ALA A 13 -18.73 3.78 3.11
C ALA A 13 -17.65 4.04 2.04
N LEU A 14 -16.67 3.15 1.93
CA LEU A 14 -15.50 3.27 1.09
C LEU A 14 -15.19 1.95 0.38
N THR A 15 -14.43 2.04 -0.69
CA THR A 15 -13.77 0.94 -1.39
C THR A 15 -12.26 1.05 -1.18
N ASN A 16 -11.53 -0.05 -1.38
CA ASN A 16 -10.07 -0.08 -1.34
C ASN A 16 -9.42 0.52 -2.62
N SER A 17 -9.98 1.63 -3.12
CA SER A 17 -9.50 2.38 -4.28
C SER A 17 -8.88 3.71 -3.81
N PRO A 18 -7.54 3.87 -3.88
CA PRO A 18 -6.89 5.14 -3.58
C PRO A 18 -7.41 6.31 -4.44
N GLY A 19 -7.79 6.05 -5.68
CA GLY A 19 -8.40 7.04 -6.56
C GLY A 19 -9.75 7.53 -6.04
N GLN A 20 -10.64 6.63 -5.62
CA GLN A 20 -11.92 7.01 -5.01
C GLN A 20 -11.72 7.69 -3.65
N LEU A 21 -10.84 7.14 -2.80
CA LEU A 21 -10.53 7.71 -1.48
C LEU A 21 -10.03 9.16 -1.56
N SER A 22 -9.28 9.50 -2.61
CA SER A 22 -8.76 10.86 -2.82
C SER A 22 -9.83 11.94 -2.97
N THR A 23 -11.09 11.54 -3.19
CA THR A 23 -12.24 12.45 -3.36
C THR A 23 -13.09 12.62 -2.10
N VAL A 24 -12.74 11.92 -1.01
CA VAL A 24 -13.51 11.90 0.24
C VAL A 24 -12.70 12.51 1.36
N ASP A 25 -13.29 13.43 2.13
CA ASP A 25 -12.64 13.95 3.35
C ASP A 25 -12.79 12.93 4.49
N VAL A 26 -11.66 12.32 4.85
CA VAL A 26 -11.58 11.31 5.91
C VAL A 26 -10.81 11.82 7.14
N ARG A 27 -10.53 13.14 7.23
CA ARG A 27 -9.77 13.69 8.35
C ARG A 27 -10.51 13.48 9.68
N GLY A 28 -9.77 12.98 10.67
CA GLY A 28 -10.31 12.67 12.00
C GLY A 28 -11.18 11.41 12.05
N ALA A 29 -11.39 10.71 10.92
CA ALA A 29 -12.17 9.49 10.89
C ALA A 29 -11.29 8.25 11.09
N THR A 30 -11.83 7.26 11.80
CA THR A 30 -11.26 5.90 11.82
C THR A 30 -11.80 5.11 10.62
N ILE A 31 -10.92 4.56 9.81
CA ILE A 31 -11.26 3.66 8.69
C ILE A 31 -11.03 2.22 9.13
N ILE A 32 -12.05 1.37 8.97
CA ILE A 32 -11.97 -0.07 9.22
C ILE A 32 -11.92 -0.76 7.87
N GLN A 33 -10.81 -1.43 7.60
CA GLN A 33 -10.55 -2.10 6.33
C GLN A 33 -10.27 -3.59 6.57
N ALA A 34 -10.92 -4.46 5.80
CA ALA A 34 -10.68 -5.89 5.78
C ALA A 34 -10.23 -6.29 4.36
N THR A 35 -8.98 -6.74 4.21
CA THR A 35 -8.44 -7.17 2.91
C THR A 35 -7.77 -8.53 3.01
N VAL A 36 -7.87 -9.30 1.93
CA VAL A 36 -7.30 -10.66 1.86
C VAL A 36 -5.78 -10.62 2.03
N ASN A 37 -5.09 -9.70 1.34
CA ASN A 37 -3.63 -9.61 1.42
C ASN A 37 -3.14 -9.01 2.75
N GLY A 38 -3.90 -8.07 3.34
CA GLY A 38 -3.56 -7.47 4.62
C GLY A 38 -3.53 -8.48 5.77
N THR A 39 -4.45 -9.47 5.76
CA THR A 39 -4.44 -10.55 6.76
C THR A 39 -3.22 -11.46 6.65
N ARG A 40 -2.71 -11.70 5.43
CA ARG A 40 -1.47 -12.48 5.21
C ARG A 40 -0.24 -11.76 5.76
N GLY A 41 -0.12 -10.46 5.50
CA GLY A 41 0.96 -9.63 6.05
C GLY A 41 0.92 -9.59 7.58
N THR A 42 -0.28 -9.45 8.16
CA THR A 42 -0.50 -9.46 9.62
C THR A 42 -0.08 -10.78 10.26
N ALA A 43 -0.43 -11.92 9.64
CA ALA A 43 -0.06 -13.23 10.17
C ALA A 43 1.46 -13.46 10.14
N ALA A 44 2.14 -13.02 9.07
CA ALA A 44 3.58 -13.15 8.93
C ALA A 44 4.37 -12.27 9.91
N ALA A 45 3.78 -11.18 10.39
CA ALA A 45 4.43 -10.17 11.20
C ALA A 45 4.22 -10.30 12.72
N ARG A 46 3.51 -11.33 13.19
CA ARG A 46 3.18 -11.50 14.63
C ARG A 46 4.39 -11.56 15.55
N THR A 47 5.59 -11.84 15.02
CA THR A 47 6.83 -11.97 15.80
C THR A 47 7.82 -10.83 15.56
N ALA A 48 7.46 -9.81 14.76
CA ALA A 48 8.34 -8.68 14.50
C ALA A 48 8.33 -7.70 15.67
N ASP A 49 9.50 -7.17 16.04
CA ASP A 49 9.62 -6.11 17.05
C ASP A 49 8.94 -4.81 16.61
N GLU A 50 8.95 -4.56 15.30
CA GLU A 50 8.28 -3.43 14.66
C GLU A 50 7.72 -3.86 13.30
N LEU A 51 6.51 -3.40 12.99
CA LEU A 51 5.85 -3.66 11.72
C LEU A 51 5.54 -2.34 11.02
N LEU A 52 6.06 -2.17 9.81
CA LEU A 52 5.80 -1.03 8.94
C LEU A 52 4.97 -1.47 7.74
N VAL A 53 4.01 -0.64 7.34
CA VAL A 53 3.27 -0.80 6.08
C VAL A 53 3.94 0.08 5.03
N ALA A 54 4.49 -0.59 4.02
CA ALA A 54 5.31 0.03 2.98
C ALA A 54 4.56 0.11 1.65
N SER A 55 4.77 1.21 0.93
CA SER A 55 4.27 1.47 -0.42
C SER A 55 5.11 2.56 -1.08
N PHE A 56 4.97 2.78 -2.39
CA PHE A 56 5.62 3.91 -3.07
C PHE A 56 5.27 5.29 -2.44
N PRO A 57 4.02 5.56 -2.01
CA PRO A 57 3.66 6.76 -1.25
C PRO A 57 4.49 7.08 -0.01
N ASN A 58 5.11 6.09 0.64
CA ASN A 58 5.89 6.30 1.86
C ASN A 58 7.26 5.61 1.81
N ALA A 59 7.82 5.37 0.61
CA ALA A 59 9.00 4.56 0.42
C ALA A 59 10.24 5.13 1.14
N ARG A 60 10.54 6.42 0.96
CA ARG A 60 11.67 7.07 1.65
C ARG A 60 11.49 7.12 3.15
N ALA A 61 10.29 7.49 3.61
CA ALA A 61 10.00 7.54 5.03
C ALA A 61 10.14 6.15 5.68
N THR A 62 9.77 5.09 4.97
CA THR A 62 9.98 3.70 5.38
C THR A 62 11.46 3.33 5.40
N ALA A 63 12.22 3.63 4.35
CA ALA A 63 13.66 3.37 4.30
C ALA A 63 14.41 4.06 5.46
N TRP A 64 14.09 5.32 5.73
CA TRP A 64 14.66 6.08 6.84
C TRP A 64 14.28 5.52 8.20
N ALA A 65 13.03 5.12 8.40
CA ALA A 65 12.58 4.51 9.64
C ALA A 65 13.34 3.20 9.92
N LEU A 66 13.57 2.37 8.89
CA LEU A 66 14.34 1.13 9.02
C LEU A 66 15.82 1.41 9.37
N GLY A 67 16.44 2.42 8.76
CA GLY A 67 17.86 2.71 8.93
C GLY A 67 18.72 1.50 8.56
N ASP A 68 19.76 1.21 9.37
CA ASP A 68 20.66 0.05 9.17
C ASP A 68 20.15 -1.25 9.79
N ARG A 69 18.95 -1.25 10.38
CA ARG A 69 18.43 -2.42 11.10
C ARG A 69 18.12 -3.57 10.14
N PRO A 70 18.36 -4.83 10.50
CA PRO A 70 17.88 -5.96 9.71
C PRO A 70 16.37 -5.86 9.50
N ALA A 71 15.92 -6.03 8.26
CA ALA A 71 14.51 -5.94 7.90
C ALA A 71 14.15 -7.08 6.94
N THR A 72 12.93 -7.60 7.07
CA THR A 72 12.36 -8.56 6.13
C THR A 72 11.18 -7.92 5.41
N PHE A 73 11.25 -7.85 4.09
CA PHE A 73 10.13 -7.38 3.27
C PHE A 73 9.16 -8.54 3.01
N VAL A 74 7.95 -8.41 3.52
CA VAL A 74 6.87 -9.37 3.28
C VAL A 74 6.07 -8.92 2.05
N VAL A 75 6.41 -9.44 0.89
CA VAL A 75 5.68 -9.21 -0.38
C VAL A 75 4.35 -9.97 -0.31
N THR A 76 3.23 -9.24 -0.27
CA THR A 76 1.89 -9.83 -0.01
C THR A 76 1.15 -10.29 -1.26
N GLY A 77 1.53 -9.78 -2.44
CA GLY A 77 1.25 -10.42 -3.70
C GLY A 77 1.35 -9.49 -4.90
N GLY A 78 2.36 -9.72 -5.74
CA GLY A 78 2.45 -9.09 -7.06
C GLY A 78 3.89 -8.75 -7.43
N GLU A 79 4.07 -8.36 -8.70
CA GLU A 79 5.36 -7.85 -9.18
C GLU A 79 5.60 -6.47 -8.56
N GLU A 80 4.57 -5.62 -8.49
CA GLU A 80 4.61 -4.27 -7.91
C GLU A 80 5.00 -4.22 -6.43
N ASP A 81 4.53 -5.17 -5.61
CA ASP A 81 4.96 -5.28 -4.20
C ASP A 81 6.46 -5.55 -4.10
N ARG A 82 6.98 -6.42 -4.98
CA ARG A 82 8.40 -6.73 -5.06
C ARG A 82 9.20 -5.51 -5.51
N GLU A 83 8.73 -4.80 -6.54
CA GLU A 83 9.37 -3.57 -7.01
C GLU A 83 9.46 -2.50 -5.91
N CYS A 84 8.39 -2.33 -5.13
CA CYS A 84 8.40 -1.42 -3.99
C CYS A 84 9.40 -1.86 -2.92
N ALA A 85 9.47 -3.15 -2.60
CA ALA A 85 10.41 -3.69 -1.63
C ALA A 85 11.87 -3.50 -2.07
N GLU A 86 12.17 -3.80 -3.34
CA GLU A 86 13.52 -3.62 -3.91
C GLU A 86 13.92 -2.14 -3.94
N PHE A 87 12.98 -1.24 -4.24
CA PHE A 87 13.24 0.20 -4.18
C PHE A 87 13.57 0.68 -2.76
N ILE A 88 12.80 0.26 -1.75
CA ILE A 88 13.08 0.63 -0.36
C ILE A 88 14.42 0.04 0.10
N ALA A 89 14.76 -1.18 -0.31
CA ALA A 89 16.07 -1.76 -0.03
C ALA A 89 17.20 -0.93 -0.66
N ALA A 90 17.07 -0.54 -1.93
CA ALA A 90 18.06 0.31 -2.61
C ALA A 90 18.19 1.69 -1.96
N LEU A 91 17.08 2.31 -1.53
CA LEU A 91 17.10 3.58 -0.80
C LEU A 91 17.87 3.52 0.54
N ARG A 92 17.96 2.34 1.15
CA ARG A 92 18.74 2.15 2.39
C ARG A 92 20.24 2.07 2.12
N GLU A 93 20.63 1.65 0.93
CA GLU A 93 22.04 1.62 0.50
C GLU A 93 22.48 2.97 -0.07
N ASP A 94 21.62 3.58 -0.90
CA ASP A 94 21.83 4.87 -1.54
C ASP A 94 20.55 5.71 -1.50
N PRO A 95 20.50 6.75 -0.63
CA PRO A 95 19.37 7.68 -0.56
C PRO A 95 19.07 8.41 -1.87
N ASP A 96 20.03 8.51 -2.80
CA ASP A 96 19.86 9.16 -4.10
C ASP A 96 19.40 8.18 -5.21
N THR A 97 19.06 6.93 -4.85
CA THR A 97 18.52 5.93 -5.78
C THR A 97 17.36 6.49 -6.61
N ALA A 98 17.49 6.36 -7.94
CA ALA A 98 16.49 6.77 -8.91
C ALA A 98 15.24 5.84 -8.85
N PRO A 99 14.02 6.38 -8.62
CA PRO A 99 12.81 5.57 -8.50
C PRO A 99 12.28 5.03 -9.84
N GLU A 100 12.63 5.66 -10.96
CA GLU A 100 12.01 5.44 -12.27
C GLU A 100 12.01 3.97 -12.71
N PRO A 101 13.10 3.19 -12.56
CA PRO A 101 13.10 1.79 -12.98
C PRO A 101 12.05 0.94 -12.24
N TYR A 102 11.85 1.17 -10.95
CA TYR A 102 10.90 0.42 -10.11
C TYR A 102 9.45 0.83 -10.40
N LEU A 103 9.21 2.12 -10.58
CA LEU A 103 7.91 2.65 -10.98
C LEU A 103 7.50 2.12 -12.36
N GLU A 104 8.41 2.13 -13.33
CA GLU A 104 8.17 1.65 -14.69
C GLU A 104 7.84 0.15 -14.75
N ARG A 105 8.50 -0.68 -13.93
CA ARG A 105 8.15 -2.10 -13.82
C ARG A 105 6.80 -2.30 -13.13
N SER A 106 6.52 -1.53 -12.07
CA SER A 106 5.24 -1.58 -11.36
C SER A 106 4.06 -1.15 -12.24
N ARG A 107 4.23 -0.14 -13.11
CA ARG A 107 3.19 0.28 -14.08
C ARG A 107 2.82 -0.80 -15.09
N ARG A 108 3.74 -1.73 -15.35
CA ARG A 108 3.55 -2.84 -16.29
C ARG A 108 3.16 -4.14 -15.58
N SER A 109 2.97 -4.12 -14.26
CA SER A 109 2.64 -5.32 -13.50
C SER A 109 1.26 -5.87 -13.87
N ARG A 110 1.07 -7.17 -13.61
CA ARG A 110 -0.25 -7.80 -13.77
C ARG A 110 -1.34 -7.11 -12.95
N ALA A 111 -1.03 -6.57 -11.78
CA ALA A 111 -1.99 -5.84 -10.95
C ALA A 111 -2.43 -4.54 -11.64
N ALA A 112 -1.48 -3.76 -12.18
CA ALA A 112 -1.78 -2.54 -12.92
C ALA A 112 -2.65 -2.81 -14.17
N VAL A 113 -2.34 -3.88 -14.91
CA VAL A 113 -3.14 -4.31 -16.08
C VAL A 113 -4.57 -4.66 -15.66
N ARG A 114 -4.75 -5.45 -14.60
CA ARG A 114 -6.09 -5.82 -14.11
C ARG A 114 -6.90 -4.63 -13.65
N LEU A 115 -6.27 -3.64 -13.00
CA LEU A 115 -6.95 -2.40 -12.62
C LEU A 115 -7.42 -1.64 -13.87
N ALA A 116 -6.59 -1.51 -14.90
CA ALA A 116 -6.97 -0.86 -16.15
C ALA A 116 -8.12 -1.59 -16.88
N GLU A 117 -8.08 -2.93 -16.94
CA GLU A 117 -9.15 -3.75 -17.52
C GLU A 117 -10.47 -3.61 -16.76
N GLY A 118 -10.41 -3.59 -15.42
CA GLY A 118 -11.60 -3.40 -14.60
C GLY A 118 -12.22 -2.01 -14.79
N VAL A 119 -11.39 -0.96 -14.97
CA VAL A 119 -11.86 0.40 -15.23
C VAL A 119 -12.57 0.44 -16.58
N ALA A 120 -11.96 -0.16 -17.61
CA ALA A 120 -12.56 -0.28 -18.93
C ALA A 120 -13.90 -1.06 -18.91
N SER A 121 -14.04 -2.01 -17.99
CA SER A 121 -15.25 -2.82 -17.81
C SER A 121 -16.30 -2.17 -16.89
N GLY A 122 -16.03 -0.99 -16.33
CA GLY A 122 -16.96 -0.28 -15.43
C GLY A 122 -17.07 -0.88 -14.03
N TYR A 123 -16.03 -1.57 -13.55
CA TYR A 123 -16.02 -2.15 -12.21
C TYR A 123 -16.05 -1.04 -11.13
N SER A 124 -17.07 -1.03 -10.28
CA SER A 124 -17.35 0.08 -9.35
C SER A 124 -16.35 0.24 -8.21
N GLY A 125 -15.56 -0.79 -7.92
CA GLY A 125 -14.61 -0.85 -6.82
C GLY A 125 -13.24 -0.22 -7.08
N ILE A 126 -13.02 0.26 -8.31
CA ILE A 126 -11.72 0.76 -8.75
C ILE A 126 -11.88 2.06 -9.55
N ASN A 127 -10.78 2.77 -9.70
CA ASN A 127 -10.72 4.09 -10.32
C ASN A 127 -9.57 4.17 -11.32
N ALA A 128 -9.75 5.00 -12.35
CA ALA A 128 -8.71 5.28 -13.35
C ALA A 128 -7.40 5.79 -12.74
N LEU A 129 -7.45 6.41 -11.56
CA LEU A 129 -6.30 6.93 -10.85
C LEU A 129 -5.66 5.92 -9.87
N ASP A 130 -6.17 4.70 -9.70
CA ASP A 130 -5.65 3.78 -8.67
C ASP A 130 -4.17 3.44 -8.88
N VAL A 131 -3.77 3.17 -10.13
CA VAL A 131 -2.37 2.91 -10.46
C VAL A 131 -1.51 4.16 -10.25
N GLU A 132 -2.00 5.33 -10.66
CA GLU A 132 -1.28 6.59 -10.47
C GLU A 132 -1.05 6.88 -8.98
N ARG A 133 -2.11 6.78 -8.16
CA ARG A 133 -2.07 7.06 -6.73
C ARG A 133 -1.24 6.04 -5.95
N SER A 134 -1.32 4.76 -6.30
CA SER A 134 -0.51 3.71 -5.67
C SER A 134 0.98 3.84 -5.98
N LEU A 135 1.32 4.52 -7.09
CA LEU A 135 2.68 4.78 -7.53
C LEU A 135 3.12 6.24 -7.32
N ALA A 136 2.32 7.04 -6.63
CA ALA A 136 2.65 8.41 -6.30
C ALA A 136 3.76 8.40 -5.26
N LEU A 137 4.96 8.82 -5.64
CA LEU A 137 6.14 8.68 -4.83
C LEU A 137 6.15 9.67 -3.65
N ASP A 138 6.41 9.15 -2.44
CA ASP A 138 6.71 9.91 -1.23
C ASP A 138 5.70 11.03 -0.86
N VAL A 139 4.43 10.88 -1.28
CA VAL A 139 3.34 11.80 -0.91
C VAL A 139 2.96 11.70 0.58
N LEU A 140 3.39 10.63 1.27
CA LEU A 140 3.32 10.45 2.71
C LEU A 140 4.74 10.57 3.30
N ASN A 141 5.00 11.68 3.98
CA ASN A 141 6.30 12.00 4.57
C ASN A 141 6.59 11.30 5.92
N ARG A 142 5.88 10.20 6.22
CA ARG A 142 6.00 9.48 7.49
C ARG A 142 5.87 7.97 7.27
N PRO A 143 6.59 7.14 8.02
CA PRO A 143 6.36 5.71 8.02
C PRO A 143 4.95 5.43 8.55
N LEU A 144 4.32 4.38 8.04
CA LEU A 144 3.04 3.91 8.55
C LEU A 144 3.30 2.73 9.48
N VAL A 145 3.15 2.93 10.79
CA VAL A 145 3.44 1.91 11.80
C VAL A 145 2.19 1.08 12.04
N ALA A 146 2.33 -0.24 12.01
CA ALA A 146 1.25 -1.17 12.33
C ALA A 146 1.43 -1.75 13.73
N THR A 147 0.48 -1.46 14.62
CA THR A 147 0.48 -1.98 15.99
C THR A 147 -0.59 -3.06 16.13
N PRO A 148 -0.22 -4.31 16.48
CA PRO A 148 -1.19 -5.36 16.79
C PRO A 148 -2.05 -5.00 18.00
N THR A 149 -3.37 -5.04 17.84
CA THR A 149 -4.35 -4.83 18.91
C THR A 149 -5.40 -5.93 18.85
N GLY A 150 -5.27 -6.95 19.69
CA GLY A 150 -6.16 -8.11 19.66
C GLY A 150 -6.09 -8.87 18.32
N ASP A 151 -7.15 -8.81 17.53
CA ASP A 151 -7.32 -9.49 16.25
C ASP A 151 -7.07 -8.61 15.01
N HIS A 152 -6.77 -7.33 15.21
CA HIS A 152 -6.57 -6.36 14.13
C HIS A 152 -5.27 -5.57 14.30
N LEU A 153 -4.94 -4.78 13.28
CA LEU A 153 -3.83 -3.83 13.30
C LEU A 153 -4.38 -2.40 13.35
N ILE A 154 -3.74 -1.55 14.16
CA ILE A 154 -3.93 -0.11 14.08
C ILE A 154 -2.77 0.47 13.30
N LEU A 155 -3.08 1.18 12.21
CA LEU A 155 -2.09 1.88 11.39
C LEU A 155 -2.03 3.34 11.84
N THR A 156 -0.86 3.79 12.28
CA THR A 156 -0.63 5.17 12.72
C THR A 156 0.43 5.83 11.90
#